data_AF-A0A7S4C8A0-F1
#
_entry.id   AF-A0A7S4C8A0-F1
#
_cell.length_a   1.000
_cell.length_b   1.000
_cell.length_c   1.000
_cell.angle_alpha   90.00
_cell.angle_beta   90.00
_cell.angle_gamma   90.00
#
_symmetry.space_group_name_H-M   'P 1'
#
loop_
_entity.id
_entity.type
_entity.pdbx_description
1 polymer ?
#
loop_
_entity_poly.entity_id
_entity_poly.type
_entity_poly.pdbx_seq_one_letter_code
_entity_poly.pdbx_strand_id
1 'polypeptide(L)'
;GSPSADTGPVDTDFHWRYKGPRNIPRPKTSVVVNALENGDGKKYAFVSVISNEKYVDGAIVLALSLYNTSYLLQEKYCELVLLAPSDLHKDSQRRLRHAGYHHIKSMPSLAHYLPGSMWKDTFDKLYLWSLYDYSVIAYYDADMLALEDPDSVFNFPLPNATFIGALGSGNKKYFQTGMMTIIPNKETFEGLLEHFKEGVRTKLFYGYNARDGEVARSYFGPRFVRLSNYYSTYRNASESLAKIKVFHFRGFFKPWYDMKHPPHFKPSQATGAVEFGQAYRMWWEYYEQFHVAHFQA
;
A
#
# COMPACT_ATOMS: atom_id res chain seq x y z
N GLY A 1 41.01 22.05 1.43
CA GLY A 1 40.29 21.64 2.65
C GLY A 1 38.91 21.21 2.23
N SER A 2 38.61 19.93 2.33
CA SER A 2 37.28 19.38 2.03
C SER A 2 36.33 19.68 3.20
N PRO A 3 35.05 20.02 2.96
CA PRO A 3 34.11 20.25 4.06
C PRO A 3 33.77 18.90 4.69
N SER A 4 33.95 18.81 6.01
CA SER A 4 33.49 17.69 6.82
C SER A 4 31.97 17.61 6.74
N ALA A 5 31.46 16.46 6.29
CA ALA A 5 30.06 16.12 6.46
C ALA A 5 29.79 16.01 7.96
N ASP A 6 28.98 16.93 8.48
CA ASP A 6 28.47 16.92 9.84
C ASP A 6 27.48 15.75 9.96
N THR A 7 28.00 14.56 10.26
CA THR A 7 27.20 13.40 10.64
C THR A 7 26.85 13.58 12.11
N GLY A 8 25.76 14.29 12.38
CA GLY A 8 25.16 14.36 13.70
C GLY A 8 24.94 12.95 14.29
N PRO A 9 24.85 12.82 15.62
CA PRO A 9 24.78 11.51 16.28
C PRO A 9 23.62 10.69 15.73
N VAL A 10 23.92 9.45 15.32
CA VAL A 10 22.91 8.44 15.01
C VAL A 10 22.12 8.21 16.28
N ASP A 11 20.86 8.63 16.29
CA ASP A 11 19.94 8.37 17.39
C ASP A 11 19.79 6.86 17.56
N THR A 12 20.49 6.31 18.56
CA THR A 12 20.47 4.89 18.94
C THR A 12 19.33 4.56 19.88
N ASP A 13 18.54 5.54 20.33
CA ASP A 13 17.45 5.26 21.24
C ASP A 13 16.27 4.65 20.46
N PHE A 14 15.99 3.38 20.78
CA PHE A 14 14.81 2.62 20.34
C PHE A 14 13.50 3.16 20.92
N HIS A 15 13.47 4.42 21.35
CA HIS A 15 12.36 5.03 22.05
C HIS A 15 11.78 6.19 21.24
N TRP A 16 11.21 5.90 20.07
CA TRP A 16 10.03 6.67 19.70
C TRP A 16 8.96 6.25 20.72
N ARG A 17 8.42 7.24 21.42
CA ARG A 17 7.29 7.07 22.31
C ARG A 17 6.13 7.72 21.61
N TYR A 18 5.04 6.99 21.42
CA TYR A 18 3.77 7.56 20.98
C TYR A 18 3.45 8.80 21.83
N LYS A 19 3.63 9.98 21.23
CA LYS A 19 3.40 11.27 21.90
C LYS A 19 1.91 11.66 21.88
N GLY A 20 1.02 10.66 21.83
CA GLY A 20 -0.38 10.85 21.48
C GLY A 20 -0.59 10.98 19.97
N PRO A 21 -1.85 11.16 19.52
CA PRO A 21 -2.13 11.53 18.15
C PRO A 21 -1.29 12.77 17.84
N ARG A 22 -0.45 12.69 16.79
CA ARG A 22 0.19 13.91 16.31
C ARG A 22 -0.95 14.87 16.00
N ASN A 23 -0.81 16.11 16.45
CA ASN A 23 -1.73 17.18 16.08
C ASN A 23 -1.48 17.47 14.59
N ILE A 24 -1.92 16.55 13.74
CA ILE A 24 -1.83 16.64 12.30
C ILE A 24 -2.80 17.78 11.98
N PRO A 25 -2.29 18.91 11.47
CA PRO A 25 -3.14 20.04 11.15
C PRO A 25 -4.30 19.52 10.32
N ARG A 26 -5.53 19.90 10.69
CA ARG A 26 -6.72 19.61 9.88
C ARG A 26 -6.35 19.82 8.42
N PRO A 27 -6.60 18.85 7.52
CA PRO A 27 -6.33 19.06 6.10
C PRO A 27 -6.98 20.38 5.70
N LYS A 28 -6.17 21.35 5.27
CA LYS A 28 -6.69 22.58 4.66
C LYS A 28 -7.17 22.21 3.26
N THR A 29 -8.16 21.35 3.12
CA THR A 29 -8.43 20.77 1.80
C THR A 29 -9.90 20.45 1.58
N SER A 30 -10.39 21.03 0.50
CA SER A 30 -11.70 20.92 -0.18
C SER A 30 -12.23 19.51 -0.47
N VAL A 31 -11.51 18.44 -0.11
CA VAL A 31 -11.92 17.04 -0.35
C VAL A 31 -13.22 16.71 0.39
N VAL A 32 -13.34 17.16 1.65
CA VAL A 32 -14.50 16.88 2.50
C VAL A 32 -15.79 17.48 1.91
N VAL A 33 -15.68 18.62 1.24
CA VAL A 33 -16.84 19.32 0.65
C VAL A 33 -17.29 18.63 -0.64
N ASN A 34 -16.38 18.29 -1.55
CA ASN A 34 -16.76 17.64 -2.81
C ASN A 34 -17.19 16.16 -2.63
N ALA A 35 -16.65 15.45 -1.63
CA ALA A 35 -17.03 14.07 -1.30
C ALA A 35 -18.50 13.92 -0.92
N LEU A 36 -19.02 14.89 -0.17
CA LEU A 36 -20.39 14.91 0.32
C LEU A 36 -21.38 15.39 -0.75
N GLU A 37 -20.89 16.10 -1.78
CA GLU A 37 -21.71 16.73 -2.82
C GLU A 37 -21.87 15.92 -4.11
N ASN A 38 -21.09 14.84 -4.31
CA ASN A 38 -21.07 14.08 -5.58
C ASN A 38 -22.34 13.25 -5.90
N GLY A 39 -23.38 13.26 -5.05
CA GLY A 39 -24.73 12.83 -5.41
C GLY A 39 -24.95 11.33 -5.74
N ASP A 40 -23.90 10.50 -5.81
CA ASP A 40 -24.01 9.05 -6.05
C ASP A 40 -24.21 8.21 -4.78
N GLY A 41 -24.02 8.83 -3.60
CA GLY A 41 -24.15 8.20 -2.29
C GLY A 41 -23.04 7.19 -1.94
N LYS A 42 -22.01 7.04 -2.77
CA LYS A 42 -20.89 6.12 -2.56
C LYS A 42 -19.75 6.81 -1.82
N LYS A 43 -19.00 6.03 -1.03
CA LYS A 43 -17.88 6.53 -0.23
C LYS A 43 -16.55 6.41 -0.98
N TYR A 44 -15.55 7.14 -0.49
CA TYR A 44 -14.16 6.83 -0.79
C TYR A 44 -13.68 5.64 0.07
N ALA A 45 -12.66 4.93 -0.42
CA ALA A 45 -12.00 3.92 0.39
C ALA A 45 -10.47 3.95 0.28
N PHE A 46 -9.80 3.69 1.41
CA PHE A 46 -8.44 3.19 1.42
C PHE A 46 -8.46 1.67 1.33
N VAL A 47 -7.66 1.10 0.44
CA VAL A 47 -7.71 -0.32 0.13
C VAL A 47 -6.32 -0.94 0.21
N SER A 48 -6.22 -2.13 0.77
CA SER A 48 -5.03 -2.98 0.63
C SER A 48 -5.41 -4.38 0.16
N VAL A 49 -4.43 -5.12 -0.34
CA VAL A 49 -4.57 -6.49 -0.84
C VAL A 49 -3.50 -7.35 -0.17
N ILE A 50 -3.91 -8.47 0.42
CA ILE A 50 -3.01 -9.54 0.83
C ILE A 50 -3.44 -10.84 0.15
N SER A 51 -2.46 -11.65 -0.24
CA SER A 51 -2.72 -12.92 -0.93
C SER A 51 -2.39 -14.15 -0.07
N ASN A 52 -1.79 -13.93 1.10
CA ASN A 52 -1.41 -14.97 2.04
C ASN A 52 -1.12 -14.38 3.43
N GLU A 53 -0.97 -15.26 4.42
CA GLU A 53 -0.67 -14.91 5.82
C GLU A 53 0.56 -14.03 6.03
N LYS A 54 1.56 -14.10 5.14
CA LYS A 54 2.84 -13.40 5.34
C LYS A 54 2.68 -11.88 5.37
N TYR A 55 1.59 -11.35 4.81
CA TYR A 55 1.35 -9.92 4.71
C TYR A 55 0.35 -9.39 5.76
N VAL A 56 -0.15 -10.25 6.66
CA VAL A 56 -1.13 -9.84 7.69
C VAL A 56 -0.57 -8.74 8.57
N ASP A 57 0.65 -8.89 9.06
CA ASP A 57 1.28 -7.93 9.97
C ASP A 57 1.55 -6.59 9.27
N GLY A 58 1.95 -6.64 7.99
CA GLY A 58 2.05 -5.46 7.14
C GLY A 58 0.72 -4.73 6.99
N ALA A 59 -0.34 -5.46 6.66
CA ALA A 59 -1.69 -4.90 6.51
C ALA A 59 -2.23 -4.31 7.82
N ILE A 60 -1.90 -4.89 8.97
CA ILE A 60 -2.21 -4.34 10.30
C ILE A 60 -1.52 -2.98 10.48
N VAL A 61 -0.21 -2.89 10.28
CA VAL A 61 0.52 -1.63 10.49
C VAL A 61 0.11 -0.56 9.48
N LEU A 62 -0.15 -0.95 8.23
CA LEU A 62 -0.72 -0.03 7.24
C LEU A 62 -2.04 0.57 7.76
N ALA A 63 -2.96 -0.26 8.25
CA ALA A 63 -4.23 0.19 8.80
C ALA A 63 -4.05 1.19 9.94
N LEU A 64 -3.23 0.83 10.95
CA LEU A 64 -2.96 1.67 12.11
C LEU A 64 -2.36 3.02 11.72
N SER A 65 -1.40 3.00 10.79
CA SER A 65 -0.75 4.23 10.32
C SER A 65 -1.70 5.11 9.52
N LEU A 66 -2.54 4.54 8.65
CA LEU A 66 -3.58 5.26 7.92
C LEU A 66 -4.60 5.89 8.87
N TYR A 67 -5.09 5.16 9.87
CA TYR A 67 -6.01 5.72 10.87
C TYR A 67 -5.40 6.89 11.63
N ASN A 68 -4.12 6.79 11.99
CA ASN A 68 -3.44 7.84 12.73
C ASN A 68 -3.16 9.09 11.88
N THR A 69 -3.11 8.98 10.54
CA THR A 69 -2.77 10.10 9.65
C THR A 69 -3.91 10.60 8.77
N SER A 70 -4.98 9.83 8.62
CA SER A 70 -6.15 10.17 7.79
C SER A 70 -7.26 10.80 8.64
N TYR A 71 -7.62 12.02 8.29
CA TYR A 71 -8.82 12.68 8.82
C TYR A 71 -10.09 12.02 8.26
N LEU A 72 -10.10 11.63 6.98
CA LEU A 72 -11.27 11.00 6.35
C LEU A 72 -11.64 9.66 7.00
N LEU A 73 -10.67 8.87 7.45
CA LEU A 73 -10.93 7.64 8.22
C LEU A 73 -11.44 7.95 9.64
N GLN A 74 -10.83 8.91 10.32
CA GLN A 74 -11.21 9.29 11.70
C GLN A 74 -12.66 9.81 11.77
N GLU A 75 -13.06 10.61 10.77
CA GLU A 75 -14.40 11.19 10.68
C GLU A 75 -15.39 10.31 9.89
N LYS A 76 -14.98 9.10 9.49
CA LYS A 76 -15.82 8.12 8.80
C LYS A 76 -16.38 8.58 7.44
N TYR A 77 -15.69 9.51 6.78
CA TYR A 77 -15.95 9.90 5.38
C TYR A 77 -15.32 8.92 4.38
N CYS A 78 -14.37 8.10 4.82
CA CYS A 78 -13.70 7.08 4.03
C CYS A 78 -13.74 5.74 4.76
N GLU A 79 -13.76 4.63 4.03
CA GLU A 79 -13.68 3.29 4.59
C GLU A 79 -12.30 2.65 4.32
N LEU A 80 -11.74 2.02 5.34
CA LEU A 80 -10.62 1.10 5.18
C LEU A 80 -11.09 -0.33 4.82
N VAL A 81 -10.62 -0.86 3.69
CA VAL A 81 -11.02 -2.17 3.12
C VAL A 81 -9.80 -3.04 2.83
N LEU A 82 -9.90 -4.34 3.14
CA LEU A 82 -8.91 -5.35 2.78
C LEU A 82 -9.50 -6.34 1.78
N LEU A 83 -8.76 -6.62 0.71
CA LEU A 83 -8.96 -7.82 -0.10
C LEU A 83 -8.01 -8.92 0.40
N ALA A 84 -8.56 -10.11 0.71
CA ALA A 84 -7.81 -11.22 1.28
C ALA A 84 -8.27 -12.56 0.71
N PRO A 85 -7.43 -13.62 0.74
CA PRO A 85 -7.86 -14.94 0.30
C PRO A 85 -8.91 -15.52 1.27
N SER A 86 -9.76 -16.42 0.78
CA SER A 86 -10.83 -17.05 1.58
C SER A 86 -10.33 -17.93 2.72
N ASP A 87 -9.11 -18.42 2.61
CA ASP A 87 -8.47 -19.34 3.56
C ASP A 87 -7.62 -18.61 4.62
N LEU A 88 -7.68 -17.27 4.69
CA LEU A 88 -6.99 -16.52 5.75
C LEU A 88 -7.46 -16.99 7.14
N HIS A 89 -6.51 -17.28 8.01
CA HIS A 89 -6.73 -17.82 9.34
C HIS A 89 -7.66 -16.92 10.16
N LYS A 90 -8.55 -17.53 10.96
CA LYS A 90 -9.57 -16.79 11.73
C LYS A 90 -8.95 -15.80 12.71
N ASP A 91 -7.81 -16.14 13.32
CA ASP A 91 -7.08 -15.23 14.20
C ASP A 91 -6.50 -14.03 13.44
N SER A 92 -5.95 -14.25 12.24
CA SER A 92 -5.46 -13.18 11.37
C SER A 92 -6.59 -12.23 10.98
N GLN A 93 -7.75 -12.78 10.59
CA GLN A 93 -8.94 -11.96 10.32
C GLN A 93 -9.40 -11.16 11.56
N ARG A 94 -9.34 -11.76 12.76
CA ARG A 94 -9.67 -11.05 14.02
C ARG A 94 -8.69 -9.90 14.25
N ARG A 95 -7.39 -10.13 14.14
CA ARG A 95 -6.35 -9.10 14.28
C ARG A 95 -6.56 -7.94 13.28
N LEU A 96 -6.83 -8.26 12.01
CA LEU A 96 -7.10 -7.25 10.98
C LEU A 96 -8.33 -6.39 11.30
N ARG A 97 -9.42 -6.98 11.82
CA ARG A 97 -10.58 -6.21 12.28
C ARG A 97 -10.23 -5.30 13.45
N HIS A 98 -9.45 -5.77 14.43
CA HIS A 98 -8.98 -4.91 15.54
C HIS A 98 -8.07 -3.78 15.06
N ALA A 99 -7.29 -3.98 14.00
CA ALA A 99 -6.47 -2.93 13.39
C ALA A 99 -7.30 -1.85 12.68
N GLY A 100 -8.61 -2.07 12.51
CA GLY A 100 -9.57 -1.08 12.01
C GLY A 100 -10.06 -1.32 10.58
N TYR A 101 -9.79 -2.45 9.94
CA TYR A 101 -10.45 -2.75 8.66
C TYR A 101 -11.98 -2.86 8.85
N HIS A 102 -12.74 -1.98 8.19
CA HIS A 102 -14.21 -2.01 8.21
C HIS A 102 -14.74 -3.25 7.48
N HIS A 103 -14.07 -3.59 6.37
CA HIS A 103 -14.44 -4.71 5.52
C HIS A 103 -13.21 -5.54 5.16
N ILE A 104 -13.31 -6.86 5.33
CA ILE A 104 -12.38 -7.84 4.80
C ILE A 104 -13.16 -8.63 3.75
N LYS A 105 -12.94 -8.32 2.47
CA LYS A 105 -13.62 -8.96 1.36
C LYS A 105 -12.76 -10.11 0.84
N SER A 106 -13.35 -11.30 0.78
CA SER A 106 -12.67 -12.48 0.28
C SER A 106 -12.63 -12.48 -1.25
N MET A 107 -11.50 -12.90 -1.82
CA MET A 107 -11.33 -13.13 -3.25
C MET A 107 -10.69 -14.52 -3.49
N PRO A 108 -10.95 -15.15 -4.65
CA PRO A 108 -10.19 -16.32 -5.07
C PRO A 108 -8.83 -15.87 -5.61
N SER A 109 -7.75 -16.55 -5.22
CA SER A 109 -6.41 -16.16 -5.68
C SER A 109 -6.22 -16.43 -7.18
N LEU A 110 -5.68 -15.45 -7.90
CA LEU A 110 -5.24 -15.52 -9.30
C LEU A 110 -3.84 -16.14 -9.45
N ALA A 111 -3.17 -16.47 -8.35
CA ALA A 111 -1.85 -17.09 -8.38
C ALA A 111 -1.81 -18.43 -9.15
N HIS A 112 -2.94 -19.14 -9.23
CA HIS A 112 -3.05 -20.41 -9.95
C HIS A 112 -2.87 -20.30 -11.47
N TYR A 113 -3.01 -19.11 -12.06
CA TYR A 113 -2.74 -18.90 -13.49
C TYR A 113 -1.24 -19.00 -13.83
N LEU A 114 -0.36 -18.71 -12.88
CA LEU A 114 1.10 -18.69 -13.06
C LEU A 114 1.80 -19.24 -11.82
N PRO A 115 1.62 -20.53 -11.46
CA PRO A 115 2.08 -21.09 -10.19
C PRO A 115 3.61 -21.05 -10.01
N GLY A 116 4.36 -21.03 -11.11
CA GLY A 116 5.83 -20.92 -11.11
C GLY A 116 6.37 -19.48 -11.02
N SER A 117 5.51 -18.45 -11.05
CA SER A 117 5.98 -17.06 -10.93
C SER A 117 6.29 -16.70 -9.48
N MET A 118 7.44 -16.05 -9.28
CA MET A 118 7.79 -15.48 -7.97
C MET A 118 6.90 -14.30 -7.53
N TRP A 119 6.17 -13.68 -8.47
CA TRP A 119 5.21 -12.60 -8.19
C TRP A 119 3.75 -13.01 -8.42
N LYS A 120 3.46 -14.31 -8.48
CA LYS A 120 2.10 -14.84 -8.74
C LYS A 120 1.02 -14.23 -7.82
N ASP A 121 1.37 -13.93 -6.58
CA ASP A 121 0.45 -13.38 -5.58
C ASP A 121 0.06 -11.92 -5.92
N THR A 122 0.90 -11.18 -6.65
CA THR A 122 0.63 -9.78 -7.00
C THR A 122 -0.59 -9.63 -7.91
N PHE A 123 -0.99 -10.67 -8.63
CA PHE A 123 -2.14 -10.61 -9.53
C PHE A 123 -3.47 -10.42 -8.80
N ASP A 124 -3.56 -10.73 -7.51
CA ASP A 124 -4.81 -10.52 -6.76
C ASP A 124 -5.19 -9.02 -6.67
N LYS A 125 -4.24 -8.11 -6.92
CA LYS A 125 -4.51 -6.68 -7.07
C LYS A 125 -5.48 -6.35 -8.21
N LEU A 126 -5.70 -7.24 -9.18
CA LEU A 126 -6.68 -7.01 -10.24
C LEU A 126 -8.12 -6.91 -9.69
N TYR A 127 -8.40 -7.48 -8.51
CA TYR A 127 -9.70 -7.33 -7.83
C TYR A 127 -9.96 -5.92 -7.29
N LEU A 128 -8.99 -5.01 -7.30
CA LEU A 128 -9.22 -3.61 -6.93
C LEU A 128 -10.33 -2.96 -7.78
N TRP A 129 -10.42 -3.34 -9.07
CA TRP A 129 -11.46 -2.82 -9.96
C TRP A 129 -12.85 -3.42 -9.72
N SER A 130 -12.99 -4.47 -8.90
CA SER A 130 -14.28 -5.08 -8.58
C SER A 130 -14.98 -4.45 -7.35
N LEU A 131 -14.43 -3.38 -6.79
CA LEU A 131 -14.93 -2.70 -5.59
C LEU A 131 -16.02 -1.65 -5.92
N TYR A 132 -17.10 -2.08 -6.58
CA TYR A 132 -18.12 -1.20 -7.17
C TYR A 132 -18.92 -0.32 -6.19
N ASP A 133 -18.82 -0.61 -4.89
CA ASP A 133 -19.50 0.13 -3.81
C ASP A 133 -18.86 1.51 -3.54
N TYR A 134 -17.70 1.78 -4.14
CA TYR A 134 -16.91 2.99 -3.89
C TYR A 134 -16.80 3.86 -5.15
N SER A 135 -16.80 5.19 -4.98
CA SER A 135 -16.63 6.13 -6.09
C SER A 135 -15.18 6.17 -6.58
N VAL A 136 -14.25 6.29 -5.63
CA VAL A 136 -12.80 6.22 -5.87
C VAL A 136 -12.16 5.47 -4.71
N ILE A 137 -11.22 4.59 -5.03
CA ILE A 137 -10.37 3.92 -4.03
C ILE A 137 -8.94 4.43 -4.14
N ALA A 138 -8.25 4.52 -3.01
CA ALA A 138 -6.81 4.72 -2.92
C ALA A 138 -6.17 3.44 -2.38
N TYR A 139 -5.51 2.71 -3.27
CA TYR A 139 -4.82 1.46 -2.97
C TYR A 139 -3.41 1.72 -2.43
N TYR A 140 -3.01 0.95 -1.41
CA TYR A 140 -1.66 0.89 -0.87
C TYR A 140 -1.24 -0.58 -0.63
N ASP A 141 -0.02 -0.95 -1.08
CA ASP A 141 0.57 -2.25 -0.76
C ASP A 141 0.69 -2.43 0.77
N ALA A 142 0.52 -3.66 1.26
CA ALA A 142 0.60 -4.00 2.68
C ALA A 142 2.00 -3.78 3.30
N ASP A 143 3.02 -3.50 2.50
CA ASP A 143 4.37 -3.14 2.92
C ASP A 143 4.63 -1.63 2.86
N MET A 144 3.60 -0.84 3.11
CA MET A 144 3.66 0.61 3.21
C MET A 144 3.36 1.10 4.63
N LEU A 145 3.83 2.32 4.93
CA LEU A 145 3.63 3.00 6.21
C LEU A 145 3.24 4.46 5.95
N ALA A 146 2.04 4.85 6.37
CA ALA A 146 1.61 6.24 6.29
C ALA A 146 2.30 7.09 7.37
N LEU A 147 2.93 8.20 6.94
CA LEU A 147 3.73 9.08 7.79
C LEU A 147 3.09 10.46 7.97
N GLU A 148 2.42 10.94 6.93
CA GLU A 148 1.68 12.21 6.89
C GLU A 148 0.32 12.00 6.18
N ASP A 149 -0.41 13.09 5.97
CA ASP A 149 -1.74 13.15 5.33
C ASP A 149 -1.81 12.30 4.03
N PRO A 150 -2.56 11.19 4.03
CA PRO A 150 -2.82 10.38 2.85
C PRO A 150 -4.07 10.86 2.08
N ASP A 151 -4.96 11.63 2.71
CA ASP A 151 -6.28 12.03 2.20
C ASP A 151 -6.16 12.91 0.96
N SER A 152 -5.10 13.73 0.90
CA SER A 152 -4.87 14.60 -0.25
C SER A 152 -4.71 13.86 -1.58
N VAL A 153 -4.57 12.52 -1.58
CA VAL A 153 -4.56 11.74 -2.83
C VAL A 153 -5.90 11.83 -3.57
N PHE A 154 -7.01 11.99 -2.86
CA PHE A 154 -8.33 12.10 -3.49
C PHE A 154 -8.52 13.44 -4.25
N ASN A 155 -7.61 14.41 -4.09
CA ASN A 155 -7.59 15.64 -4.88
C ASN A 155 -7.05 15.46 -6.31
N PHE A 156 -6.61 14.27 -6.69
CA PHE A 156 -6.11 13.98 -8.04
C PHE A 156 -7.23 13.34 -8.87
N PRO A 157 -8.08 14.12 -9.57
CA PRO A 157 -9.24 13.58 -10.27
C PRO A 157 -8.81 12.67 -11.42
N LEU A 158 -9.51 11.55 -11.55
CA LEU A 158 -9.36 10.65 -12.69
C LEU A 158 -10.38 11.03 -13.78
N PRO A 159 -9.99 11.09 -15.06
CA PRO A 159 -10.92 11.44 -16.14
C PRO A 159 -12.14 10.50 -16.24
N ASN A 160 -11.93 9.21 -16.02
CA ASN A 160 -12.96 8.16 -15.97
C ASN A 160 -12.31 6.83 -15.52
N ALA A 161 -13.11 5.76 -15.43
CA ALA A 161 -12.64 4.44 -14.97
C ALA A 161 -11.59 3.76 -15.86
N THR A 162 -11.40 4.24 -17.09
CA THR A 162 -10.34 3.74 -17.97
C THR A 162 -8.97 4.36 -17.65
N PHE A 163 -8.89 5.24 -16.65
CA PHE A 163 -7.64 5.82 -16.13
C PHE A 163 -7.37 5.36 -14.71
N ILE A 164 -6.10 5.36 -14.34
CA ILE A 164 -5.64 5.19 -12.95
C ILE A 164 -4.83 6.38 -12.50
N GLY A 165 -4.77 6.66 -11.21
CA GLY A 165 -3.72 7.50 -10.64
C GLY A 165 -2.57 6.61 -10.24
N ALA A 166 -1.34 6.91 -10.64
CA ALA A 166 -0.17 6.13 -10.26
C ALA A 166 1.10 6.98 -10.21
N LEU A 167 2.13 6.46 -9.55
CA LEU A 167 3.43 7.12 -9.44
C LEU A 167 4.33 6.64 -10.58
N GLY A 168 4.72 7.55 -11.45
CA GLY A 168 5.49 7.22 -12.64
C GLY A 168 6.19 8.42 -13.25
N SER A 169 6.91 8.19 -14.34
CA SER A 169 7.48 9.26 -15.16
C SER A 169 6.46 9.67 -16.22
N GLY A 170 6.14 10.96 -16.31
CA GLY A 170 5.18 11.47 -17.29
C GLY A 170 5.60 11.28 -18.75
N ASN A 171 6.84 10.86 -18.99
CA ASN A 171 7.45 10.82 -20.32
C ASN A 171 7.53 9.38 -20.87
N LYS A 172 7.25 8.34 -20.07
CA LYS A 172 7.53 6.93 -20.45
C LYS A 172 6.51 6.00 -19.80
N LYS A 173 6.17 4.90 -20.49
CA LYS A 173 5.17 3.84 -20.23
C LYS A 173 5.23 3.14 -18.86
N TYR A 174 5.89 3.73 -17.86
CA TYR A 174 6.15 3.14 -16.56
C TYR A 174 5.51 3.94 -15.43
N PHE A 175 4.70 3.24 -14.66
CA PHE A 175 4.27 3.60 -13.33
C PHE A 175 4.43 2.39 -12.39
N GLN A 176 4.66 2.64 -11.11
CA GLN A 176 4.57 1.60 -10.07
C GLN A 176 3.11 1.35 -9.68
N THR A 177 2.85 0.15 -9.20
CA THR A 177 1.51 -0.33 -8.80
C THR A 177 1.38 -0.54 -7.30
N GLY A 178 2.35 -0.10 -6.50
CA GLY A 178 2.25 -0.21 -5.05
C GLY A 178 1.30 0.82 -4.43
N MET A 179 1.03 1.90 -5.15
CA MET A 179 0.04 2.89 -4.76
C MET A 179 -0.70 3.38 -6.00
N MET A 180 -2.03 3.31 -6.00
CA MET A 180 -2.88 3.71 -7.11
C MET A 180 -4.18 4.35 -6.63
N THR A 181 -4.71 5.32 -7.38
CA THR A 181 -6.13 5.67 -7.29
C THR A 181 -6.90 5.06 -8.44
N ILE A 182 -8.10 4.54 -8.16
CA ILE A 182 -8.90 3.77 -9.12
C ILE A 182 -10.36 4.19 -8.97
N ILE A 183 -11.08 4.37 -10.08
CA ILE A 183 -12.55 4.33 -10.11
C ILE A 183 -12.95 2.89 -10.41
N PRO A 184 -13.51 2.12 -9.45
CA PRO A 184 -13.93 0.75 -9.68
C PRO A 184 -15.03 0.69 -10.74
N ASN A 185 -14.90 -0.23 -11.69
CA ASN A 185 -15.81 -0.32 -12.83
C ASN A 185 -15.80 -1.74 -13.41
N LYS A 186 -16.99 -2.25 -13.74
CA LYS A 186 -17.18 -3.64 -14.15
C LYS A 186 -16.48 -3.92 -15.48
N GLU A 187 -16.67 -3.07 -16.48
CA GLU A 187 -16.08 -3.23 -17.82
C GLU A 187 -14.55 -3.19 -17.76
N THR A 188 -13.99 -2.30 -16.94
CA THR A 188 -12.54 -2.19 -16.72
C THR A 188 -12.00 -3.43 -16.01
N PHE A 189 -12.70 -3.94 -14.99
CA PHE A 189 -12.31 -5.16 -14.29
C PHE A 189 -12.31 -6.38 -15.22
N GLU A 190 -13.40 -6.58 -15.97
CA GLU A 190 -13.56 -7.71 -16.88
C GLU A 190 -12.51 -7.67 -17.99
N GLY A 191 -12.32 -6.51 -18.63
CA GLY A 191 -11.31 -6.34 -19.67
C GLY A 191 -9.87 -6.50 -19.15
N LEU A 192 -9.57 -6.04 -17.94
CA LEU A 192 -8.26 -6.21 -17.32
C LEU A 192 -7.98 -7.68 -16.99
N LEU A 193 -8.99 -8.41 -16.50
CA LEU A 193 -8.89 -9.83 -16.20
C LEU A 193 -8.77 -10.68 -17.48
N GLU A 194 -9.50 -10.34 -18.54
CA GLU A 194 -9.36 -10.96 -19.86
C GLU A 194 -7.95 -10.74 -20.43
N HIS A 195 -7.47 -9.49 -20.40
CA HIS A 195 -6.11 -9.13 -20.82
C HIS A 195 -5.04 -9.92 -20.05
N PHE A 196 -5.21 -10.07 -18.73
CA PHE A 196 -4.34 -10.92 -17.91
C PHE A 196 -4.34 -12.37 -18.40
N LYS A 197 -5.52 -12.99 -18.54
CA LYS A 197 -5.64 -14.41 -18.95
C LYS A 197 -5.08 -14.64 -20.35
N GLU A 198 -5.34 -13.73 -21.27
CA GLU A 198 -4.81 -13.77 -22.63
C GLU A 198 -3.29 -13.61 -22.64
N GLY A 199 -2.75 -12.70 -21.82
CA GLY A 199 -1.32 -12.52 -21.66
C GLY A 199 -0.62 -13.72 -21.01
N VAL A 200 -1.31 -14.47 -20.14
CA VAL A 200 -0.82 -15.77 -19.64
C VAL A 200 -0.78 -16.78 -20.78
N ARG A 201 -1.88 -16.92 -21.55
CA ARG A 201 -2.01 -17.87 -22.66
C ARG A 201 -0.97 -17.65 -23.76
N THR A 202 -0.69 -16.39 -24.08
CA THR A 202 0.26 -15.97 -25.11
C THR A 202 1.69 -15.81 -24.59
N LYS A 203 1.94 -16.09 -23.31
CA LYS A 203 3.22 -15.91 -22.62
C LYS A 203 3.76 -14.48 -22.59
N LEU A 204 2.89 -13.48 -22.75
CA LEU A 204 3.20 -12.07 -22.48
C LEU A 204 3.60 -11.86 -21.01
N PHE A 205 2.90 -12.52 -20.08
CA PHE A 205 3.16 -12.46 -18.63
C PHE A 205 3.92 -13.71 -18.16
N TYR A 206 5.16 -13.86 -18.61
CA TYR A 206 6.05 -14.96 -18.23
C TYR A 206 7.39 -14.45 -17.69
N GLY A 207 8.08 -15.26 -16.86
CA GLY A 207 9.38 -14.91 -16.29
C GLY A 207 9.32 -13.58 -15.52
N TYR A 208 10.23 -12.65 -15.83
CA TYR A 208 10.27 -11.31 -15.22
C TYR A 208 9.03 -10.44 -15.49
N ASN A 209 8.21 -10.81 -16.48
CA ASN A 209 6.98 -10.09 -16.81
C ASN A 209 5.75 -10.65 -16.08
N ALA A 210 5.89 -11.74 -15.33
CA ALA A 210 4.81 -12.39 -14.60
C ALA A 210 4.50 -11.67 -13.27
N ARG A 211 4.15 -10.38 -13.34
CA ARG A 211 3.85 -9.49 -12.19
C ARG A 211 2.77 -8.47 -12.51
N ASP A 212 1.99 -8.08 -11.51
CA ASP A 212 0.91 -7.08 -11.57
C ASP A 212 1.26 -5.82 -12.39
N GLY A 213 2.45 -5.28 -12.17
CA GLY A 213 2.89 -4.06 -12.83
C GLY A 213 2.91 -4.18 -14.35
N GLU A 214 3.31 -5.32 -14.91
CA GLU A 214 3.31 -5.49 -16.38
C GLU A 214 1.89 -5.60 -16.93
N VAL A 215 0.99 -6.26 -16.18
CA VAL A 215 -0.42 -6.35 -16.56
C VAL A 215 -1.05 -4.96 -16.61
N ALA A 216 -0.89 -4.19 -15.53
CA ALA A 216 -1.43 -2.84 -15.45
C ALA A 216 -0.83 -1.92 -16.53
N ARG A 217 0.49 -1.92 -16.74
CA ARG A 217 1.15 -1.06 -17.74
C ARG A 217 0.76 -1.42 -19.17
N SER A 218 0.65 -2.71 -19.50
CA SER A 218 0.23 -3.14 -20.83
C SER A 218 -1.25 -2.87 -21.11
N TYR A 219 -2.10 -2.93 -20.07
CA TYR A 219 -3.53 -2.61 -20.20
C TYR A 219 -3.77 -1.10 -20.30
N PHE A 220 -3.33 -0.31 -19.32
CA PHE A 220 -3.62 1.12 -19.25
C PHE A 220 -2.75 1.96 -20.21
N GLY A 221 -1.53 1.54 -20.48
CA GLY A 221 -0.60 2.28 -21.34
C GLY A 221 -0.41 3.72 -20.84
N PRO A 222 -0.68 4.74 -21.67
CA PRO A 222 -0.56 6.15 -21.26
C PRO A 222 -1.74 6.66 -20.41
N ARG A 223 -2.78 5.85 -20.17
CA ARG A 223 -3.99 6.25 -19.43
C ARG A 223 -3.75 6.26 -17.92
N PHE A 224 -2.83 7.10 -17.45
CA PHE A 224 -2.64 7.34 -16.02
C PHE A 224 -2.44 8.82 -15.69
N VAL A 225 -3.00 9.23 -14.55
CA VAL A 225 -2.75 10.52 -13.91
C VAL A 225 -1.55 10.37 -12.99
N ARG A 226 -0.55 11.24 -13.14
CA ARG A 226 0.67 11.17 -12.34
C ARG A 226 0.41 11.68 -10.93
N LEU A 227 0.53 10.80 -9.94
CA LEU A 227 0.50 11.14 -8.52
C LEU A 227 1.88 11.64 -8.07
N SER A 228 1.90 12.41 -6.97
CA SER A 228 3.16 12.81 -6.33
C SER A 228 3.93 11.60 -5.82
N ASN A 229 5.25 11.60 -5.99
CA ASN A 229 6.10 10.51 -5.51
C ASN A 229 6.07 10.34 -3.97
N TYR A 230 5.61 11.36 -3.24
CA TYR A 230 5.49 11.33 -1.78
C TYR A 230 4.54 10.25 -1.25
N TYR A 231 3.65 9.68 -2.08
CA TYR A 231 2.73 8.61 -1.69
C TYR A 231 3.29 7.19 -1.80
N SER A 232 4.52 7.00 -2.29
CA SER A 232 5.23 5.72 -2.16
C SER A 232 6.71 5.98 -2.44
N THR A 233 7.40 6.42 -1.37
CA THR A 233 8.82 6.72 -1.37
C THR A 233 9.57 5.68 -0.54
N TYR A 234 10.70 5.22 -1.07
CA TYR A 234 11.71 4.50 -0.28
C TYR A 234 12.82 5.47 0.08
N ARG A 235 13.38 5.36 1.29
CA ARG A 235 14.59 6.05 1.73
C ARG A 235 15.52 5.08 2.41
N ASN A 236 16.82 5.31 2.27
CA ASN A 236 17.83 4.66 3.11
C ASN A 236 17.72 5.21 4.54
N ALA A 237 18.28 4.48 5.51
CA ALA A 237 18.08 4.79 6.92
C ALA A 237 18.58 6.16 7.37
N SER A 238 19.66 6.66 6.76
CA SER A 238 20.26 7.96 7.06
C SER A 238 19.54 9.14 6.42
N GLU A 239 18.61 8.89 5.48
CA GLU A 239 17.87 9.93 4.80
C GLU A 239 16.64 10.38 5.60
N SER A 240 16.37 11.68 5.57
CA SER A 240 15.19 12.24 6.25
C SER A 240 13.87 11.70 5.66
N LEU A 241 12.92 11.42 6.55
CA LEU A 241 11.55 11.08 6.19
C LEU A 241 10.65 12.31 5.95
N ALA A 242 11.19 13.53 6.07
CA ALA A 242 10.41 14.75 5.90
C ALA A 242 9.76 14.82 4.50
N LYS A 243 8.50 15.29 4.45
CA LYS A 243 7.70 15.45 3.21
C LYS A 243 7.26 14.13 2.57
N ILE A 244 7.56 12.98 3.16
CA ILE A 244 7.05 11.70 2.71
C ILE A 244 5.66 11.52 3.32
N LYS A 245 4.66 11.34 2.48
CA LYS A 245 3.31 11.00 2.93
C LYS A 245 3.21 9.53 3.28
N VAL A 246 3.76 8.67 2.43
CA VAL A 246 3.75 7.22 2.63
C VAL A 246 5.09 6.60 2.22
N PHE A 247 5.68 5.87 3.16
CA PHE A 247 6.91 5.11 2.98
C PHE A 247 6.60 3.72 2.42
N HIS A 248 7.44 3.22 1.51
CA HIS A 248 7.29 1.89 0.89
C HIS A 248 8.51 1.03 1.18
N PHE A 249 8.33 -0.07 1.92
CA PHE A 249 9.37 -1.06 2.22
C PHE A 249 9.64 -1.95 1.00
N ARG A 250 10.40 -1.39 0.05
CA ARG A 250 10.79 -2.07 -1.20
C ARG A 250 11.80 -3.19 -0.92
N GLY A 251 11.87 -4.15 -1.84
CA GLY A 251 12.79 -5.29 -1.76
C GLY A 251 12.15 -6.55 -1.16
N PHE A 252 12.96 -7.57 -0.95
CA PHE A 252 12.51 -8.88 -0.44
C PHE A 252 12.39 -8.92 1.09
N PHE A 253 13.22 -8.13 1.78
CA PHE A 253 13.15 -8.03 3.22
C PHE A 253 12.01 -7.07 3.60
N LYS A 254 11.03 -7.61 4.31
CA LYS A 254 9.84 -6.90 4.78
C LYS A 254 9.94 -6.64 6.28
N PRO A 255 9.32 -5.57 6.80
CA PRO A 255 9.58 -5.12 8.16
C PRO A 255 9.16 -6.12 9.25
N TRP A 256 8.18 -6.99 8.96
CA TRP A 256 7.70 -8.05 9.86
C TRP A 256 8.64 -9.24 10.01
N TYR A 257 9.72 -9.34 9.22
CA TYR A 257 10.75 -10.35 9.48
C TYR A 257 11.67 -9.85 10.60
N ASP A 258 11.63 -10.53 11.74
CA ASP A 258 12.58 -10.32 12.84
C ASP A 258 14.00 -10.64 12.36
N MET A 259 14.94 -9.73 12.60
CA MET A 259 16.35 -9.89 12.26
C MET A 259 17.01 -11.07 13.01
N LYS A 260 16.48 -11.50 14.16
CA LYS A 260 16.99 -12.70 14.84
C LYS A 260 16.80 -13.96 14.01
N HIS A 261 15.81 -13.95 13.11
CA HIS A 261 15.41 -15.10 12.29
C HIS A 261 15.03 -14.65 10.87
N PRO A 262 15.97 -14.08 10.08
CA PRO A 262 15.66 -13.67 8.73
C PRO A 262 15.28 -14.93 7.93
N PRO A 263 14.29 -14.86 7.02
CA PRO A 263 14.03 -15.93 6.08
C PRO A 263 15.32 -16.30 5.35
N HIS A 264 15.46 -17.54 4.89
CA HIS A 264 16.62 -18.00 4.14
C HIS A 264 16.83 -17.18 2.86
N PHE A 265 17.56 -16.07 2.97
CA PHE A 265 17.95 -15.21 1.86
C PHE A 265 19.44 -15.35 1.61
N LYS A 266 19.85 -15.40 0.34
CA LYS A 266 21.26 -15.27 0.01
C LYS A 266 21.70 -13.83 0.35
N PRO A 267 22.85 -13.60 1.01
CA PRO A 267 23.33 -12.25 1.35
C PRO A 267 23.39 -11.27 0.17
N SER A 268 23.56 -11.78 -1.06
CA SER A 268 23.56 -11.00 -2.30
C SER A 268 22.16 -10.60 -2.81
N GLN A 269 21.08 -11.17 -2.25
CA GLN A 269 19.68 -10.86 -2.56
C GLN A 269 19.06 -9.91 -1.53
N ALA A 270 19.74 -9.66 -0.42
CA ALA A 270 19.49 -8.52 0.45
C ALA A 270 20.02 -7.27 -0.26
N THR A 271 19.28 -6.76 -1.25
CA THR A 271 19.52 -5.40 -1.73
C THR A 271 19.29 -4.45 -0.57
N GLY A 272 20.37 -3.99 0.05
CA GLY A 272 20.34 -3.00 1.12
C GLY A 272 20.93 -3.49 2.43
N ALA A 273 22.23 -3.75 2.45
CA ALA A 273 22.99 -3.26 3.61
C ALA A 273 22.75 -1.74 3.68
N VAL A 274 21.81 -1.26 4.50
CA VAL A 274 21.76 0.04 5.21
C VAL A 274 20.46 0.05 6.05
N GLU A 275 20.59 -0.47 7.27
CA GLU A 275 20.06 0.10 8.52
C GLU A 275 18.53 0.17 8.77
N PHE A 276 18.18 -0.17 10.02
CA PHE A 276 16.91 0.04 10.68
C PHE A 276 16.63 1.55 10.84
N GLY A 277 16.29 2.19 9.74
CA GLY A 277 15.95 3.60 9.71
C GLY A 277 14.70 3.92 10.53
N GLN A 278 14.43 5.22 10.66
CA GLN A 278 13.28 5.73 11.40
C GLN A 278 11.95 5.05 10.99
N ALA A 279 11.75 4.75 9.69
CA ALA A 279 10.52 4.11 9.21
C ALA A 279 10.35 2.68 9.74
N TYR A 280 11.42 1.89 9.82
CA TYR A 280 11.36 0.52 10.38
C TYR A 280 11.00 0.55 11.86
N ARG A 281 11.62 1.47 12.63
CA ARG A 281 11.33 1.64 14.06
C ARG A 281 9.86 2.03 14.29
N MET A 282 9.34 2.97 13.50
CA MET A 282 7.94 3.35 13.54
C MET A 282 7.00 2.19 13.18
N TRP A 283 7.37 1.35 12.22
CA TRP A 283 6.58 0.16 11.87
C TRP A 283 6.44 -0.79 13.06
N TRP A 284 7.57 -1.13 13.71
CA TRP A 284 7.57 -2.02 14.87
C TRP A 284 6.82 -1.45 16.05
N GLU A 285 6.89 -0.13 16.25
CA GLU A 285 6.15 0.49 17.33
C GLU A 285 4.63 0.41 17.14
N TYR A 286 4.12 0.69 15.94
CA TYR A 286 2.70 0.46 15.65
C TYR A 286 2.32 -0.99 15.91
N TYR A 287 3.17 -1.93 15.49
CA TYR A 287 2.94 -3.35 15.67
C TYR A 287 2.90 -3.73 17.15
N GLU A 288 3.91 -3.37 17.94
CA GLU A 288 4.01 -3.71 19.36
C GLU A 288 2.90 -3.07 20.20
N GLN A 289 2.59 -1.80 19.98
CA GLN A 289 1.49 -1.12 20.68
C GLN A 289 0.16 -1.80 20.44
N PHE A 290 -0.10 -2.20 19.19
CA PHE A 290 -1.30 -2.94 18.84
C PHE A 290 -1.36 -4.29 19.56
N HIS A 291 -0.24 -5.02 19.65
CA HIS A 291 -0.19 -6.31 20.32
C HIS A 291 -0.41 -6.20 21.82
N VAL A 292 0.24 -5.22 22.47
CA VAL A 292 0.05 -4.95 23.90
C VAL A 292 -1.41 -4.60 24.19
N ALA A 293 -2.01 -3.70 23.40
CA ALA A 293 -3.36 -3.22 23.65
C ALA A 293 -4.47 -4.27 23.46
N HIS A 294 -4.25 -5.30 22.63
CA HIS A 294 -5.32 -6.22 22.23
C HIS A 294 -5.08 -7.70 22.55
N PHE A 295 -3.83 -8.12 22.81
CA PHE A 295 -3.47 -9.53 22.89
C PHE A 295 -2.52 -9.91 24.03
N GLN A 296 -1.96 -8.94 24.76
CA GLN A 296 -1.25 -9.20 26.01
C GLN A 296 -2.15 -8.77 27.18
N ALA A 297 -2.90 -9.72 27.70
CA ALA A 297 -3.59 -9.64 29.00
C ALA A 297 -2.85 -10.51 30.01
#